data_AF-A0A3D1HUR9-F1
#
_entry.id   AF-A0A3D1HUR9-F1
#
_cell.length_a   1.000
_cell.length_b   1.000
_cell.length_c   1.000
_cell.angle_alpha   90.00
_cell.angle_beta   90.00
_cell.angle_gamma   90.00
#
_symmetry.space_group_name_H-M   'P 1'
#
loop_
_entity.id
_entity.type
_entity.pdbx_description
1 polymer ?
#
loop_
_entity_poly.entity_id
_entity_poly.type
_entity_poly.pdbx_seq_one_letter_code
_entity_poly.pdbx_strand_id
1 'polypeptide(L)'
;MSENNKDFEKEYDSFKDVAEFQNNMFNPGHYIGTGKVPPTVSAPGNAAPMAVFCFITSIGIFAFGLWLFFSDVEVVSSGLIESPLINKIIVLIIMWAISAFFLLMALGYLRKAKRYHREKRILENEVSDESSDDTIWQRTCPKCGKTHDIDYPKCPNCGYNYLERKG
;
A
#
# COMPACT_ATOMS: atom_id res chain seq x y z
N MET A 1 13.26 7.36 -35.80
CA MET A 1 12.15 6.76 -35.03
C MET A 1 12.76 5.66 -34.18
N SER A 2 13.20 5.99 -32.97
CA SER A 2 14.01 5.12 -32.10
C SER A 2 13.13 4.31 -31.14
N GLU A 3 13.29 2.99 -31.21
CA GLU A 3 12.59 1.93 -30.47
C GLU A 3 12.99 1.81 -28.98
N ASN A 4 13.37 2.89 -28.29
CA ASN A 4 13.91 2.79 -26.92
C ASN A 4 12.97 3.22 -25.80
N ASN A 5 11.65 3.24 -26.03
CA ASN A 5 10.68 3.77 -25.04
C ASN A 5 9.60 2.76 -24.63
N LYS A 6 9.88 1.46 -24.72
CA LYS A 6 8.96 0.39 -24.26
C LYS A 6 9.38 -0.30 -22.97
N ASP A 7 10.56 0.01 -22.42
CA ASP A 7 11.04 -0.62 -21.17
C ASP A 7 10.63 0.11 -19.88
N PHE A 8 9.91 1.23 -19.99
CA PHE A 8 9.40 1.96 -18.82
C PHE A 8 8.04 1.48 -18.31
N GLU A 9 7.46 0.45 -18.94
CA GLU A 9 6.23 -0.21 -18.48
C GLU A 9 6.55 -1.48 -17.67
N LYS A 10 7.67 -1.47 -16.92
CA LYS A 10 7.89 -2.48 -15.87
C LYS A 10 6.79 -2.28 -14.83
N GLU A 11 5.81 -3.17 -14.88
CA GLU A 11 4.67 -3.26 -13.98
C GLU A 11 5.16 -3.20 -12.52
N TYR A 12 5.02 -2.01 -11.93
CA TYR A 12 5.48 -1.72 -10.58
C TYR A 12 4.53 -2.39 -9.59
N ASP A 13 4.94 -3.54 -9.07
CA ASP A 13 4.17 -4.32 -8.09
C ASP A 13 4.61 -3.97 -6.67
N SER A 14 3.90 -3.00 -6.08
CA SER A 14 4.18 -2.50 -4.74
C SER A 14 4.16 -3.58 -3.65
N PHE A 15 3.47 -4.70 -3.86
CA PHE A 15 3.45 -5.75 -2.86
C PHE A 15 4.62 -6.70 -2.95
N LYS A 16 5.05 -7.02 -4.17
CA LYS A 16 6.26 -7.81 -4.36
C LYS A 16 7.47 -7.11 -3.75
N ASP A 17 7.52 -5.79 -3.88
CA ASP A 17 8.51 -4.94 -3.21
C ASP A 17 8.40 -5.04 -1.68
N VAL A 18 7.19 -4.97 -1.11
CA VAL A 18 6.96 -5.10 0.34
C VAL A 18 7.35 -6.49 0.86
N ALA A 19 7.01 -7.55 0.14
CA ALA A 19 7.41 -8.92 0.49
C ALA A 19 8.92 -9.10 0.41
N GLU A 20 9.58 -8.57 -0.64
CA GLU A 20 11.04 -8.55 -0.75
C GLU A 20 11.66 -7.81 0.44
N PHE A 21 11.06 -6.69 0.87
CA PHE A 21 11.52 -5.95 2.04
C PHE A 21 11.31 -6.69 3.34
N GLN A 22 10.18 -7.35 3.55
CA GLN A 22 9.95 -8.15 4.76
C GLN A 22 10.96 -9.30 4.86
N ASN A 23 11.23 -9.98 3.75
CA ASN A 23 12.19 -11.09 3.69
C ASN A 23 13.66 -10.63 3.84
N ASN A 24 13.96 -9.37 3.48
CA ASN A 24 15.32 -8.82 3.55
C ASN A 24 15.47 -7.69 4.58
N MET A 25 14.51 -7.54 5.50
CA MET A 25 14.45 -6.42 6.45
C MET A 25 15.68 -6.36 7.36
N PHE A 26 16.25 -7.54 7.66
CA PHE A 26 17.45 -7.70 8.50
C PHE A 26 18.73 -7.95 7.68
N ASN A 27 18.66 -7.87 6.35
CA ASN A 27 19.82 -7.96 5.47
C ASN A 27 20.16 -6.58 4.87
N PRO A 28 20.89 -5.72 5.60
CA PRO A 28 21.17 -4.36 5.16
C PRO A 28 22.00 -4.32 3.86
N GLY A 29 22.73 -5.38 3.52
CA GLY A 29 23.52 -5.47 2.28
C GLY A 29 22.68 -5.66 1.02
N HIS A 30 21.41 -6.08 1.15
CA HIS A 30 20.54 -6.38 0.00
C HIS A 30 20.22 -5.15 -0.87
N TYR A 31 20.11 -3.98 -0.25
CA TYR A 31 19.75 -2.72 -0.92
C TYR A 31 20.95 -1.79 -1.18
N ILE A 32 22.13 -2.11 -0.64
CA ILE A 32 23.32 -1.26 -0.79
C ILE A 32 24.03 -1.60 -2.10
N GLY A 33 24.18 -0.62 -3.00
CA GLY A 33 24.94 -0.76 -4.25
C GLY A 33 24.20 -1.45 -5.41
N THR A 34 22.96 -1.91 -5.20
CA THR A 34 22.14 -2.59 -6.23
C THR A 34 21.24 -1.64 -7.03
N GLY A 35 21.11 -0.37 -6.60
CA GLY A 35 20.19 0.61 -7.19
C GLY A 35 18.72 0.37 -6.86
N LYS A 36 18.40 -0.65 -6.05
CA LYS A 36 17.04 -0.93 -5.57
C LYS A 36 16.71 -0.04 -4.37
N VAL A 37 15.55 0.62 -4.40
CA VAL A 37 15.08 1.51 -3.33
C VAL A 37 14.05 0.76 -2.48
N PRO A 38 14.11 0.81 -1.13
CA PRO A 38 13.13 0.14 -0.29
C PRO A 38 11.70 0.64 -0.57
N PRO A 39 10.69 -0.24 -0.42
CA PRO A 39 9.30 0.02 -0.84
C PRO A 39 8.66 1.20 -0.13
N THR A 40 9.09 1.47 1.11
CA THR A 40 8.68 2.63 1.91
C THR A 40 9.05 3.96 1.25
N VAL A 41 9.98 3.95 0.29
CA VAL A 41 10.45 5.11 -0.46
C VAL A 41 9.98 5.07 -1.91
N SER A 42 9.72 3.88 -2.49
CA SER A 42 9.32 3.71 -3.90
C SER A 42 7.81 3.54 -4.13
N ALA A 43 7.03 3.05 -3.16
CA ALA A 43 5.58 2.89 -3.27
C ALA A 43 4.85 3.76 -2.22
N PRO A 44 4.04 4.76 -2.62
CA PRO A 44 3.11 5.34 -1.67
C PRO A 44 2.08 4.25 -1.33
N GLY A 45 1.96 3.92 -0.04
CA GLY A 45 1.11 2.86 0.49
C GLY A 45 -0.38 3.00 0.14
N ASN A 46 -1.23 2.23 0.85
CA ASN A 46 -2.67 2.15 0.61
C ASN A 46 -3.29 3.50 0.19
N ALA A 47 -3.78 3.59 -1.06
CA ALA A 47 -4.36 4.81 -1.61
C ALA A 47 -5.81 5.07 -1.13
N ALA A 48 -6.41 4.15 -0.37
CA ALA A 48 -7.79 4.28 0.13
C ALA A 48 -8.03 5.51 1.01
N PRO A 49 -7.16 5.89 1.97
CA PRO A 49 -7.34 7.09 2.78
C PRO A 49 -7.35 8.36 1.91
N MET A 50 -6.50 8.42 0.88
CA MET A 50 -6.51 9.54 -0.08
C MET A 50 -7.80 9.58 -0.90
N ALA A 51 -8.32 8.42 -1.34
CA ALA A 51 -9.61 8.36 -2.03
C ALA A 51 -10.74 8.92 -1.15
N VAL A 52 -10.80 8.51 0.13
CA VAL A 52 -11.80 8.98 1.09
C VAL A 52 -11.67 10.48 1.34
N PHE A 53 -10.45 10.98 1.54
CA PHE A 53 -10.19 12.40 1.73
C PHE A 53 -10.67 13.23 0.53
N CYS A 54 -10.36 12.81 -0.70
CA CYS A 54 -10.83 13.48 -1.91
C CYS A 54 -12.37 13.46 -2.04
N PHE A 55 -13.03 12.34 -1.68
CA PHE A 55 -14.49 12.25 -1.68
C PHE A 55 -15.13 13.23 -0.69
N ILE A 56 -14.65 13.23 0.56
CA ILE A 56 -15.16 14.15 1.60
C ILE A 56 -14.94 15.61 1.17
N THR A 57 -13.77 15.91 0.61
CA THR A 57 -13.43 17.25 0.12
C THR A 57 -14.34 17.68 -1.03
N SER A 58 -14.61 16.80 -2.00
CA SER A 58 -15.53 17.06 -3.11
C SER A 58 -16.95 17.39 -2.62
N ILE A 59 -17.47 16.60 -1.67
CA ILE A 59 -18.80 16.84 -1.07
C ILE A 59 -18.81 18.16 -0.32
N GLY A 60 -17.79 18.42 0.51
CA GLY A 60 -17.67 19.63 1.31
C GLY A 60 -17.63 20.90 0.45
N ILE A 61 -16.81 20.92 -0.61
CA ILE A 61 -16.70 22.07 -1.53
C ILE A 61 -18.02 22.31 -2.25
N PHE A 62 -18.68 21.25 -2.73
CA PHE A 62 -19.95 21.40 -3.44
C PHE A 62 -21.08 21.89 -2.50
N ALA A 63 -21.18 21.29 -1.31
CA ALA A 63 -22.15 21.71 -0.30
C ALA A 63 -21.92 23.16 0.15
N PHE A 64 -20.66 23.57 0.31
CA PHE A 64 -20.30 24.95 0.63
C PHE A 64 -20.68 25.92 -0.50
N GLY A 65 -20.44 25.54 -1.76
CA GLY A 65 -20.86 26.34 -2.92
C GLY A 65 -22.39 26.51 -3.00
N LEU A 66 -23.16 25.44 -2.74
CA LEU A 66 -24.62 25.51 -2.65
C LEU A 66 -25.08 26.38 -1.49
N TRP A 67 -24.45 26.23 -0.32
CA TRP A 67 -24.77 27.05 0.85
C TRP A 67 -24.55 28.53 0.56
N LEU A 68 -23.42 28.91 -0.04
CA LEU A 68 -23.16 30.30 -0.44
C LEU A 68 -24.22 30.83 -1.42
N PHE A 69 -24.65 30.00 -2.37
CA PHE A 69 -25.66 30.39 -3.35
C PHE A 69 -27.02 30.69 -2.71
N PHE A 70 -27.47 29.85 -1.77
CA PHE A 70 -28.76 30.00 -1.08
C PHE A 70 -28.71 30.93 0.13
N SER A 71 -27.52 31.26 0.64
CA SER A 71 -27.36 32.18 1.76
C SER A 71 -27.57 33.64 1.34
N ASP A 72 -27.91 34.48 2.30
CA ASP A 72 -27.99 35.94 2.14
C ASP A 72 -26.61 36.61 2.12
N VAL A 73 -25.52 35.84 2.10
CA VAL A 73 -24.16 36.37 2.07
C VAL A 73 -23.91 37.09 0.74
N GLU A 74 -23.36 38.29 0.82
CA GLU A 74 -22.87 39.04 -0.34
C GLU A 74 -21.55 38.44 -0.82
N VAL A 75 -21.54 37.99 -2.07
CA VAL A 75 -20.38 37.39 -2.71
C VAL A 75 -19.90 38.34 -3.80
N VAL A 76 -18.77 39.01 -3.55
CA VAL A 76 -18.14 39.91 -4.52
C VAL A 76 -17.08 39.14 -5.30
N SER A 77 -17.33 38.91 -6.59
CA SER A 77 -16.36 38.29 -7.49
C SER A 77 -15.63 39.37 -8.28
N SER A 78 -14.39 39.66 -7.87
CA SER A 78 -13.37 40.41 -8.63
C SER A 78 -13.74 41.78 -9.22
N GLY A 79 -14.88 42.38 -8.85
CA GLY A 79 -15.30 43.71 -9.30
C GLY A 79 -15.61 43.82 -10.80
N LEU A 80 -15.62 42.72 -11.56
CA LEU A 80 -15.88 42.75 -13.01
C LEU A 80 -17.37 42.88 -13.37
N ILE A 81 -18.28 42.53 -12.45
CA ILE A 81 -19.71 42.47 -12.69
C ILE A 81 -20.45 43.02 -11.46
N GLU A 82 -21.27 44.06 -11.68
CA GLU A 82 -22.02 44.75 -10.61
C GLU A 82 -23.21 43.94 -10.09
N SER A 83 -23.61 42.86 -10.77
CA SER A 83 -24.79 42.11 -10.39
C SER A 83 -24.47 41.01 -9.35
N PRO A 84 -25.14 41.02 -8.18
CA PRO A 84 -24.85 40.08 -7.09
C PRO A 84 -25.27 38.64 -7.46
N LEU A 85 -26.30 38.49 -8.29
CA LEU A 85 -26.80 37.18 -8.71
C LEU A 85 -25.82 36.49 -9.67
N ILE A 86 -25.23 37.23 -10.62
CA ILE A 86 -24.21 36.66 -11.53
C ILE A 86 -22.97 36.23 -10.74
N ASN A 87 -22.54 37.01 -9.76
CA ASN A 87 -21.39 36.65 -8.91
C ASN A 87 -21.62 35.33 -8.16
N LYS A 88 -22.83 35.11 -7.63
CA LYS A 88 -23.21 33.83 -7.00
C LYS A 88 -23.19 32.66 -7.98
N ILE A 89 -23.69 32.85 -9.21
CA ILE A 89 -23.65 31.82 -10.27
C ILE A 89 -22.20 31.47 -10.63
N ILE A 90 -21.34 32.47 -10.82
CA ILE A 90 -19.92 32.24 -11.18
C ILE A 90 -19.22 31.44 -10.09
N VAL A 91 -19.39 31.82 -8.82
CA VAL A 91 -18.79 31.09 -7.70
C VAL A 91 -19.31 29.65 -7.63
N LEU A 92 -20.60 29.43 -7.87
CA LEU A 92 -21.17 28.07 -7.91
C LEU A 92 -20.53 27.21 -9.01
N ILE A 93 -20.34 27.77 -10.22
CA ILE A 93 -19.68 27.07 -11.33
C ILE A 93 -18.24 26.69 -10.97
N ILE A 94 -17.50 27.62 -10.36
CA ILE A 94 -16.12 27.38 -9.92
C ILE A 94 -16.08 26.27 -8.87
N MET A 95 -16.94 26.34 -7.84
CA MET A 95 -16.99 25.34 -6.78
C MET A 95 -17.41 23.96 -7.32
N TRP A 96 -18.34 23.92 -8.28
CA TRP A 96 -18.71 22.68 -8.97
C TRP A 96 -17.53 22.10 -9.77
N ALA A 97 -16.80 22.93 -10.53
CA ALA A 97 -15.63 22.47 -11.30
C ALA A 97 -14.52 21.92 -10.39
N ILE A 98 -14.23 22.60 -9.28
CA ILE A 98 -13.26 22.13 -8.27
C ILE A 98 -13.75 20.81 -7.64
N SER A 99 -15.02 20.73 -7.26
CA SER A 99 -15.60 19.51 -6.69
C SER A 99 -15.52 18.34 -7.67
N ALA A 100 -15.82 18.56 -8.96
CA ALA A 100 -15.69 17.55 -10.01
C ALA A 100 -14.25 17.06 -10.18
N PHE A 101 -13.27 17.97 -10.13
CA PHE A 101 -11.85 17.60 -10.15
C PHE A 101 -11.46 16.68 -8.98
N PHE A 102 -11.87 17.01 -7.76
CA PHE A 102 -11.63 16.15 -6.59
C PHE A 102 -12.35 14.80 -6.70
N LEU A 103 -13.54 14.76 -7.28
CA LEU A 103 -14.28 13.52 -7.52
C LEU A 103 -13.53 12.62 -8.52
N LEU A 104 -13.01 13.18 -9.61
CA LEU A 104 -12.18 12.45 -10.58
C LEU A 104 -10.91 11.88 -9.92
N MET A 105 -10.24 12.68 -9.11
CA MET A 105 -9.08 12.22 -8.31
C MET A 105 -9.47 11.09 -7.36
N ALA A 106 -10.61 11.21 -6.67
CA ALA A 106 -11.10 10.18 -5.76
C ALA A 106 -11.37 8.85 -6.47
N LEU A 107 -11.97 8.89 -7.68
CA LEU A 107 -12.16 7.71 -8.53
C LEU A 107 -10.82 7.09 -8.97
N GLY A 108 -9.83 7.93 -9.31
CA GLY A 108 -8.47 7.48 -9.63
C GLY A 108 -7.83 6.74 -8.46
N TYR A 109 -7.88 7.30 -7.26
CA TYR A 109 -7.36 6.66 -6.05
C TYR A 109 -8.15 5.41 -5.66
N LEU A 110 -9.47 5.37 -5.87
CA LEU A 110 -10.29 4.18 -5.60
C LEU A 110 -9.88 3.02 -6.52
N ARG A 111 -9.62 3.29 -7.81
CA ARG A 111 -9.09 2.27 -8.74
C ARG A 111 -7.74 1.75 -8.27
N LYS A 112 -6.85 2.65 -7.84
CA LYS A 112 -5.53 2.28 -7.29
C LYS A 112 -5.66 1.44 -6.02
N ALA A 113 -6.55 1.83 -5.10
CA ALA A 113 -6.82 1.08 -3.87
C ALA A 113 -7.43 -0.31 -4.15
N LYS A 114 -8.33 -0.42 -5.14
CA LYS A 114 -8.91 -1.71 -5.54
C LYS A 114 -7.85 -2.65 -6.12
N ARG A 115 -6.93 -2.11 -6.94
CA ARG A 115 -5.78 -2.86 -7.44
C ARG A 115 -4.91 -3.33 -6.26
N TYR A 116 -4.62 -2.42 -5.33
CA TYR A 116 -3.84 -2.72 -4.14
C TYR A 116 -4.44 -3.90 -3.35
N HIS A 117 -5.72 -3.83 -2.97
CA HIS A 117 -6.37 -4.92 -2.23
C HIS A 117 -6.54 -6.24 -3.01
N ARG A 118 -6.46 -6.23 -4.35
CA ARG A 118 -6.49 -7.46 -5.14
C ARG A 118 -5.14 -8.18 -5.06
N GLU A 119 -4.05 -7.45 -5.30
CA GLU A 119 -2.69 -7.97 -5.23
C GLU A 119 -2.36 -8.46 -3.81
N LYS A 120 -2.76 -7.70 -2.77
CA LYS A 120 -2.62 -8.13 -1.37
C LYS A 120 -3.19 -9.53 -1.10
N ARG A 121 -4.42 -9.78 -1.58
CA ARG A 121 -5.12 -11.05 -1.34
C ARG A 121 -4.48 -12.22 -2.08
N ILE A 122 -3.88 -11.98 -3.24
CA ILE A 122 -3.17 -13.03 -4.00
C ILE A 122 -1.94 -13.47 -3.21
N LEU A 123 -1.15 -12.52 -2.72
CA LEU A 123 0.05 -12.83 -1.94
C LEU A 123 -0.25 -13.44 -0.58
N GLU A 124 -1.29 -12.98 0.12
CA GLU A 124 -1.73 -13.62 1.38
C GLU A 124 -2.12 -15.09 1.15
N ASN A 125 -2.75 -15.40 0.02
CA ASN A 125 -3.07 -16.78 -0.34
C ASN A 125 -1.81 -17.59 -0.72
N GLU A 126 -0.90 -17.04 -1.52
CA GLU A 126 0.37 -17.72 -1.88
C GLU A 126 1.23 -18.02 -0.65
N VAL A 127 1.38 -17.07 0.27
CA VAL A 127 2.10 -17.27 1.54
C VAL A 127 1.41 -18.33 2.42
N SER A 128 0.08 -18.37 2.42
CA SER A 128 -0.64 -19.39 3.19
C SER A 128 -0.41 -20.80 2.65
N ASP A 129 -0.29 -20.96 1.33
CA ASP A 129 0.02 -22.25 0.70
C ASP A 129 1.46 -22.69 1.00
N GLU A 130 2.44 -21.77 1.00
CA GLU A 130 3.83 -22.07 1.37
C GLU A 130 3.99 -22.42 2.86
N SER A 131 3.20 -21.81 3.75
CA SER A 131 3.22 -22.12 5.20
C SER A 131 2.67 -23.50 5.56
N SER A 132 2.09 -24.22 4.61
CA SER A 132 1.51 -25.55 4.83
C SER A 132 2.55 -26.69 4.81
N ASP A 133 3.79 -26.41 4.41
CA ASP A 133 4.85 -27.44 4.31
C ASP A 133 6.13 -27.10 5.11
N ASP A 134 6.03 -26.21 6.10
CA ASP A 134 7.04 -26.07 7.16
C ASP A 134 6.90 -27.24 8.16
N THR A 135 7.03 -28.48 7.68
CA THR A 135 7.34 -29.59 8.56
C THR A 135 8.75 -29.37 9.08
N ILE A 136 8.87 -28.63 10.19
CA ILE A 136 10.11 -28.51 10.95
C ILE A 136 10.65 -29.93 11.12
N TRP A 137 11.80 -30.22 10.52
CA TRP A 137 12.34 -31.57 10.47
C TRP A 137 12.54 -32.08 11.90
N GLN A 138 11.72 -33.05 12.30
CA GLN A 138 11.81 -33.66 13.62
C GLN A 138 12.71 -34.88 13.55
N ARG A 139 13.45 -35.14 14.63
CA ARG A 139 14.25 -36.37 14.78
C ARG A 139 13.94 -37.06 16.09
N THR A 140 14.07 -38.38 16.09
CA THR A 140 13.91 -39.20 17.29
C THR A 140 15.26 -39.35 18.01
N CYS A 141 15.30 -39.05 19.30
CA CYS A 141 16.53 -39.21 20.07
C CYS A 141 16.90 -40.70 20.23
N PRO A 142 18.14 -41.13 19.89
CA PRO A 142 18.54 -42.53 20.03
C PRO A 142 18.67 -42.98 21.49
N LYS A 143 18.82 -42.04 22.44
CA LYS A 143 19.01 -42.35 23.86
C LYS A 143 17.70 -42.47 24.63
N CYS A 144 16.72 -41.60 24.36
CA CYS A 144 15.46 -41.56 25.11
C CYS A 144 14.21 -41.85 24.28
N GLY A 145 14.34 -42.04 22.97
CA GLY A 145 13.24 -42.39 22.07
C GLY A 145 12.22 -41.27 21.83
N LYS A 146 12.40 -40.09 22.41
CA LYS A 146 11.49 -38.94 22.25
C LYS A 146 11.84 -38.13 21.01
N THR A 147 10.82 -37.69 20.28
CA THR A 147 10.92 -36.80 19.12
C THR A 147 11.07 -35.35 19.54
N HIS A 148 11.92 -34.60 18.84
CA HIS A 148 12.12 -33.16 19.02
C HIS A 148 12.76 -32.55 17.77
N ASP A 149 12.85 -31.22 17.73
CA ASP A 149 13.35 -30.49 16.56
C ASP A 149 14.84 -30.78 16.29
N ILE A 150 15.21 -30.80 15.01
CA ILE A 150 16.58 -31.14 14.58
C ILE A 150 17.64 -30.14 15.06
N ASP A 151 17.25 -28.87 15.28
CA ASP A 151 18.17 -27.77 15.57
C ASP A 151 18.80 -27.81 16.96
N TYR A 152 18.25 -28.60 17.89
CA TYR A 152 18.80 -28.69 19.23
C TYR A 152 20.18 -29.40 19.25
N PRO A 153 21.30 -28.76 19.61
CA PRO A 153 22.60 -29.46 19.65
C PRO A 153 22.62 -30.62 20.68
N LYS A 154 21.75 -30.57 21.69
CA LYS A 154 21.55 -31.63 22.69
C LYS A 154 20.06 -31.94 22.84
N CYS A 155 19.70 -33.20 23.09
CA CYS A 155 18.31 -33.59 23.28
C CYS A 155 17.71 -32.86 24.51
N PRO A 156 16.60 -32.13 24.39
CA PRO A 156 16.00 -31.36 25.49
C PRO A 156 15.48 -32.27 26.61
N ASN A 157 15.15 -33.52 26.28
CA ASN A 157 14.56 -34.46 27.24
C ASN A 157 15.60 -35.25 28.05
N CYS A 158 16.80 -35.50 27.53
CA CYS A 158 17.78 -36.37 28.17
C CYS A 158 19.23 -35.87 28.12
N GLY A 159 19.46 -34.69 27.54
CA GLY A 159 20.77 -34.07 27.41
C GLY A 159 21.73 -34.76 26.44
N TYR A 160 21.27 -35.73 25.65
CA TYR A 160 22.12 -36.45 24.69
C TYR A 160 22.73 -35.49 23.68
N ASN A 161 24.07 -35.45 23.61
CA ASN A 161 24.81 -34.55 22.73
C ASN A 161 24.95 -35.17 21.33
N TYR A 162 24.39 -34.53 20.32
CA TYR A 162 24.43 -35.01 18.94
C TYR A 162 25.77 -34.75 18.26
N LEU A 163 26.61 -33.86 18.81
CA LEU A 163 27.89 -33.44 18.25
C LEU A 163 29.07 -34.29 18.75
N GLU A 164 28.86 -35.17 19.72
CA GLU A 164 29.92 -35.94 20.39
C GLU A 164 30.38 -37.21 19.63
N ARG A 165 30.12 -37.31 18.32
CA ARG A 165 30.75 -38.35 17.47
C ARG A 165 31.70 -37.73 16.44
N LYS A 166 32.97 -37.65 16.84
CA LYS A 166 34.13 -38.04 16.02
C LYS A 166 35.35 -38.19 16.95
N GLY A 167 35.51 -39.42 17.44
CA GLY A 167 36.73 -40.00 17.97
C GLY A 167 36.72 -41.44 17.52
#